data_AF-A0A4V1MHM2-F1
#
_entry.id   AF-A0A4V1MHM2-F1
#
_cell.length_a   1.000
_cell.length_b   1.000
_cell.length_c   1.000
_cell.angle_alpha   90.00
_cell.angle_beta   90.00
_cell.angle_gamma   90.00
#
_symmetry.space_group_name_H-M   'P 1'
#
loop_
_entity.id
_entity.type
_entity.pdbx_description
1 polymer ?
#
loop_
_entity_poly.entity_id
_entity_poly.type
_entity_poly.pdbx_seq_one_letter_code
_entity_poly.pdbx_strand_id
1 'polypeptide(L)'
;MKKFFVLVLFVIFSCNYKSEKIIDDVFDNYSFNSTLSKSTEIIIKAYDSTVTNKRSGGVESFIPTKEFKTKTKQQIEDFDKIFLNAKKTGYCCCPTSCYSIHFLNQKKELGLFYVDTLEFKNKIRIFESSFQYSYIIEKQKWKDYLNQLEK
;
A
#
# COMPACT_ATOMS: atom_id res chain seq x y z
N MET A 1 10.92 -39.97 -49.59
CA MET A 1 11.43 -38.71 -49.01
C MET A 1 10.68 -37.52 -49.62
N LYS A 2 9.63 -37.03 -48.95
CA LYS A 2 9.08 -35.68 -49.19
C LYS A 2 8.65 -35.12 -47.85
N LYS A 3 9.32 -34.04 -47.44
CA LYS A 3 9.09 -33.25 -46.25
C LYS A 3 7.76 -32.52 -46.43
N PHE A 4 6.84 -32.61 -45.47
CA PHE A 4 5.72 -31.68 -45.40
C PHE A 4 5.87 -30.79 -44.17
N PHE A 5 5.91 -29.51 -44.50
CA PHE A 5 6.13 -28.35 -43.64
C PHE A 5 5.01 -28.21 -42.61
N VAL A 6 5.42 -27.97 -41.37
CA VAL A 6 4.57 -27.42 -40.30
C VAL A 6 4.18 -25.99 -40.71
N LEU A 7 2.89 -25.67 -40.67
CA LEU A 7 2.43 -24.28 -40.72
C LEU A 7 1.26 -24.09 -39.74
N VAL A 8 1.53 -23.20 -38.79
CA VAL A 8 0.74 -22.78 -37.64
C VAL A 8 -0.52 -22.03 -38.08
N LEU A 9 -1.63 -22.22 -37.35
CA LEU A 9 -2.62 -21.15 -37.17
C LEU A 9 -3.23 -21.23 -35.75
N PHE A 10 -2.54 -20.64 -34.77
CA PHE A 10 -3.11 -20.26 -33.49
C PHE A 10 -3.58 -18.81 -33.61
N VAL A 11 -4.88 -18.63 -33.86
CA VAL A 11 -5.61 -17.37 -33.72
C VAL A 11 -6.98 -17.84 -33.23
N ILE A 12 -7.36 -17.67 -31.96
CA ILE A 12 -7.88 -16.43 -31.37
C ILE A 12 -7.83 -16.56 -29.84
N PHE A 13 -6.82 -15.97 -29.18
CA PHE A 13 -7.05 -15.40 -27.85
C PHE A 13 -7.38 -13.93 -28.08
N SER A 14 -8.68 -13.64 -28.05
CA SER A 14 -9.20 -12.29 -28.11
C SER A 14 -8.53 -11.46 -27.01
N CYS A 15 -7.87 -10.39 -27.42
CA CYS A 15 -7.31 -9.36 -26.56
C CYS A 15 -8.39 -8.80 -25.63
N ASN A 16 -8.37 -9.20 -24.35
CA ASN A 16 -8.99 -8.44 -23.27
C ASN A 16 -7.92 -7.65 -22.52
N TYR A 17 -7.19 -6.81 -23.27
CA TYR A 17 -5.99 -6.08 -22.81
C TYR A 17 -6.26 -5.00 -21.74
N LYS A 18 -7.48 -4.91 -21.22
CA LYS A 18 -7.90 -3.88 -20.28
C LYS A 18 -8.29 -4.41 -18.89
N SER A 19 -8.61 -5.70 -18.75
CA SER A 19 -8.90 -6.30 -17.43
C SER A 19 -7.65 -6.89 -16.76
N GLU A 20 -6.68 -7.40 -17.52
CA GLU A 20 -5.44 -7.96 -16.97
C GLU A 20 -4.63 -6.92 -16.20
N LYS A 21 -4.47 -5.70 -16.75
CA LYS A 21 -3.72 -4.62 -16.06
C LYS A 21 -4.26 -4.23 -14.69
N ILE A 22 -5.57 -4.40 -14.43
CA ILE A 22 -6.19 -4.04 -13.15
C ILE A 22 -6.00 -5.18 -12.13
N ILE A 23 -6.00 -6.44 -12.60
CA ILE A 23 -5.83 -7.61 -11.74
C ILE A 23 -4.34 -7.80 -11.39
N ASP A 24 -3.44 -7.59 -12.35
CA ASP A 24 -1.99 -7.66 -12.13
C ASP A 24 -1.49 -6.61 -11.13
N ASP A 25 -2.02 -5.38 -11.17
CA ASP A 25 -1.66 -4.32 -10.20
C ASP A 25 -2.10 -4.64 -8.76
N VAL A 26 -3.17 -5.43 -8.58
CA VAL A 26 -3.63 -5.88 -7.25
C VAL A 26 -2.78 -7.05 -6.76
N PHE A 27 -2.38 -7.97 -7.64
CA PHE A 27 -1.59 -9.16 -7.29
C PHE A 27 -0.08 -8.91 -7.11
N ASP A 28 0.48 -7.87 -7.74
CA ASP A 28 1.89 -7.48 -7.58
C ASP A 28 2.22 -6.80 -6.22
N ASN A 29 1.23 -6.67 -5.33
CA ASN A 29 1.36 -6.19 -3.95
C ASN A 29 1.81 -7.29 -2.97
N TYR A 30 2.76 -8.13 -3.35
CA TYR A 30 3.13 -9.32 -2.59
C TYR A 30 3.46 -9.03 -1.11
N SER A 31 4.10 -7.90 -0.80
CA SER A 31 4.39 -7.51 0.58
C SER A 31 3.13 -7.06 1.33
N PHE A 32 2.30 -6.25 0.70
CA PHE A 32 1.15 -5.62 1.34
C PHE A 32 0.00 -6.62 1.55
N ASN A 33 -0.36 -7.37 0.51
CA ASN A 33 -1.48 -8.32 0.58
C ASN A 33 -1.16 -9.52 1.46
N SER A 34 0.07 -10.05 1.41
CA SER A 34 0.49 -11.11 2.34
C SER A 34 0.51 -10.61 3.78
N THR A 35 0.94 -9.37 4.02
CA THR A 35 0.97 -8.80 5.37
C THR A 35 -0.45 -8.57 5.88
N LEU A 36 -1.31 -7.95 5.07
CA LEU A 36 -2.71 -7.67 5.39
C LEU A 36 -3.51 -8.93 5.69
N SER A 37 -3.44 -9.94 4.81
CA SER A 37 -4.17 -11.21 4.98
C SER A 37 -3.81 -11.98 6.26
N LYS A 38 -2.61 -11.77 6.79
CA LYS A 38 -2.12 -12.39 8.05
C LYS A 38 -2.35 -11.51 9.28
N SER A 39 -2.81 -10.28 9.09
CA SER A 39 -2.98 -9.30 10.16
C SER A 39 -4.28 -9.55 10.94
N THR A 40 -4.16 -9.51 12.26
CA THR A 40 -5.31 -9.46 13.18
C THR A 40 -5.59 -8.04 13.65
N GLU A 41 -4.68 -7.11 13.38
CA GLU A 41 -4.75 -5.73 13.85
C GLU A 41 -3.88 -4.82 12.97
N ILE A 42 -4.35 -3.61 12.70
CA ILE A 42 -3.58 -2.52 12.11
C ILE A 42 -3.58 -1.35 13.09
N ILE A 43 -2.40 -0.82 13.39
CA ILE A 43 -2.21 0.40 14.16
C ILE A 43 -1.58 1.45 13.26
N ILE A 44 -2.25 2.59 13.10
CA ILE A 44 -1.73 3.75 12.37
C ILE A 44 -1.39 4.83 13.37
N LYS A 45 -0.16 5.34 13.33
CA LYS A 45 0.31 6.40 14.23
C LYS A 45 0.56 7.65 13.41
N ALA A 46 0.00 8.78 13.84
CA ALA A 46 0.22 10.09 13.25
C ALA A 46 1.30 10.83 14.01
N TYR A 47 2.11 11.62 13.31
CA TYR A 47 3.23 12.36 13.88
C TYR A 47 3.14 13.85 13.51
N ASP A 48 3.77 14.69 14.34
CA ASP A 48 3.92 16.11 14.05
C ASP A 48 4.91 16.32 12.90
N SER A 49 4.39 16.76 11.76
CA SER A 49 5.18 17.07 10.56
C SER A 49 6.27 18.11 10.79
N THR A 50 6.16 19.01 11.76
CA THR A 50 7.20 20.00 12.07
C THR A 50 8.46 19.36 12.66
N VAL A 51 8.29 18.19 13.28
CA VAL A 51 9.35 17.39 13.87
C VAL A 51 9.89 16.38 12.86
N THR A 52 9.01 15.76 12.06
CA THR A 52 9.41 14.71 11.09
C THR A 52 9.95 15.27 9.77
N ASN A 53 9.58 16.49 9.34
CA ASN A 53 10.12 17.12 8.11
C ASN A 53 11.65 17.25 8.09
N LYS A 54 12.30 17.17 9.25
CA LYS A 54 13.75 17.31 9.37
C LYS A 54 14.52 16.02 9.05
N ARG A 55 13.84 14.88 8.85
CA ARG A 55 14.48 13.60 8.56
C ARG A 55 13.68 12.75 7.58
N SER A 56 14.35 12.27 6.54
CA SER A 56 13.87 11.15 5.74
C SER A 56 14.15 9.85 6.50
N GLY A 57 13.11 9.09 6.88
CA GLY A 57 13.32 7.85 7.63
C GLY A 57 12.16 7.45 8.55
N GLY A 58 12.46 6.47 9.42
CA GLY A 58 11.54 6.01 10.45
C GLY A 58 11.19 7.09 11.48
N VAL A 59 9.97 7.00 12.01
CA VAL A 59 9.36 7.99 12.92
C VAL A 59 9.07 7.42 14.30
N GLU A 60 9.46 6.18 14.55
CA GLU A 60 9.20 5.42 15.76
C GLU A 60 9.86 6.04 17.00
N SER A 61 10.93 6.82 16.82
CA SER A 61 11.57 7.55 17.93
C SER A 61 10.77 8.76 18.41
N PHE A 62 9.78 9.20 17.64
CA PHE A 62 8.93 10.33 18.02
C PHE A 62 7.67 9.84 18.73
N ILE A 63 7.11 10.71 19.57
CA ILE A 63 5.83 10.44 20.24
C ILE A 63 4.71 10.69 19.21
N PRO A 64 3.85 9.69 18.93
CA PRO A 64 2.69 9.90 18.08
C PRO A 64 1.76 10.97 18.67
N THR A 65 1.24 11.84 17.81
CA THR A 65 0.20 12.82 18.21
C THR A 65 -1.18 12.16 18.29
N LYS A 66 -1.38 11.06 17.55
CA LYS A 66 -2.64 10.31 17.52
C LYS A 66 -2.38 8.87 17.08
N GLU A 67 -3.17 7.94 17.60
CA GLU A 67 -3.18 6.54 17.17
C GLU A 67 -4.58 6.14 16.68
N PHE A 68 -4.64 5.43 15.56
CA PHE A 68 -5.84 4.82 15.00
C PHE A 68 -5.66 3.32 15.01
N LYS A 69 -6.68 2.60 15.46
CA LYS A 69 -6.58 1.16 15.66
C LYS A 69 -7.82 0.46 15.09
N THR A 70 -7.60 -0.58 14.31
CA THR A 70 -8.70 -1.44 13.86
C THR A 70 -9.33 -2.17 15.05
N LYS A 71 -10.64 -2.13 15.15
CA LYS A 71 -11.44 -2.81 16.17
C LYS A 71 -12.13 -4.07 15.63
N THR A 72 -12.33 -4.14 14.31
CA THR A 72 -13.07 -5.23 13.65
C THR A 72 -12.28 -5.80 12.49
N LYS A 73 -12.57 -7.05 12.12
CA LYS A 73 -12.02 -7.70 10.92
C LYS A 73 -12.39 -6.93 9.65
N GLN A 74 -13.61 -6.39 9.57
CA GLN A 74 -14.05 -5.60 8.43
C GLN A 74 -13.18 -4.36 8.22
N GLN A 75 -12.79 -3.66 9.29
CA GLN A 75 -11.88 -2.52 9.18
C GLN A 75 -10.50 -2.93 8.65
N ILE A 76 -10.01 -4.13 8.98
CA ILE A 76 -8.76 -4.66 8.42
C ILE A 76 -8.95 -4.95 6.93
N GLU A 77 -10.03 -5.63 6.54
CA GLU A 77 -10.31 -5.96 5.14
C GLU A 77 -10.54 -4.70 4.28
N ASP A 78 -11.23 -3.70 4.81
CA ASP A 78 -11.51 -2.42 4.13
C ASP A 78 -10.27 -1.61 3.79
N PHE A 79 -9.15 -1.94 4.44
CA PHE A 79 -7.89 -1.30 4.15
C PHE A 79 -7.37 -1.62 2.74
N ASP A 80 -7.73 -2.76 2.14
CA ASP A 80 -7.37 -3.04 0.73
C ASP A 80 -7.99 -2.01 -0.24
N LYS A 81 -9.16 -1.46 0.12
CA LYS A 81 -9.96 -0.57 -0.73
C LYS A 81 -9.29 0.77 -0.94
N ILE A 82 -8.41 1.18 -0.03
CA ILE A 82 -7.65 2.43 -0.20
C ILE A 82 -6.66 2.32 -1.37
N PHE A 83 -6.27 1.09 -1.75
CA PHE A 83 -5.36 0.81 -2.87
C PHE A 83 -6.08 0.61 -4.20
N LEU A 84 -7.41 0.70 -4.25
CA LEU A 84 -8.13 0.63 -5.51
C LEU A 84 -7.68 1.78 -6.43
N ASN A 85 -7.15 1.46 -7.62
CA ASN A 85 -6.48 2.38 -8.54
C ASN A 85 -5.17 3.00 -8.02
N ALA A 86 -4.53 2.40 -7.02
CA ALA A 86 -3.20 2.80 -6.59
C ALA A 86 -2.20 2.63 -7.73
N LYS A 87 -1.23 3.53 -7.80
CA LYS A 87 -0.07 3.37 -8.69
C LYS A 87 1.11 2.84 -7.87
N LYS A 88 1.59 1.63 -8.17
CA LYS A 88 2.87 1.14 -7.66
C LYS A 88 4.02 1.94 -8.28
N THR A 89 4.96 2.35 -7.45
CA THR A 89 6.18 3.06 -7.83
C THR A 89 7.38 2.41 -7.16
N GLY A 90 8.55 2.54 -7.78
CA GLY A 90 9.80 2.04 -7.21
C GLY A 90 10.29 2.87 -6.02
N TYR A 91 11.60 2.81 -5.79
CA TYR A 91 12.30 3.53 -4.73
C TYR A 91 11.92 5.02 -4.69
N CYS A 92 11.62 5.51 -3.50
CA CYS A 92 11.40 6.92 -3.22
C CYS A 92 12.60 7.45 -2.44
N CYS A 93 13.38 8.36 -3.03
CA CYS A 93 14.31 9.14 -2.22
C CYS A 93 13.48 10.06 -1.34
N CYS A 94 13.80 10.00 -0.06
CA CYS A 94 13.59 11.11 0.83
C CYS A 94 12.13 11.49 1.14
N PRO A 95 11.18 10.53 1.27
CA PRO A 95 9.82 10.85 1.69
C PRO A 95 9.78 11.34 3.14
N THR A 96 8.77 12.15 3.45
CA THR A 96 8.49 12.58 4.83
C THR A 96 7.47 11.65 5.46
N SER A 97 7.90 10.91 6.47
CA SER A 97 7.03 10.05 7.25
C SER A 97 6.10 10.90 8.15
N CYS A 98 4.85 11.04 7.73
CA CYS A 98 3.79 11.70 8.50
C CYS A 98 3.02 10.70 9.36
N TYR A 99 2.94 9.45 8.90
CA TYR A 99 2.35 8.33 9.62
C TYR A 99 3.23 7.09 9.52
N SER A 100 3.08 6.20 10.49
CA SER A 100 3.49 4.80 10.39
C SER A 100 2.26 3.89 10.41
N ILE A 101 2.33 2.77 9.69
CA ILE A 101 1.30 1.74 9.63
C ILE A 101 1.94 0.44 10.08
N HIS A 102 1.51 -0.05 11.23
CA HIS A 102 1.97 -1.29 11.83
C HIS A 102 0.93 -2.38 11.61
N PHE A 103 1.33 -3.46 10.94
CA PHE A 103 0.51 -4.65 10.75
C PHE A 103 0.89 -5.68 11.78
N LEU A 104 -0.08 -6.19 12.52
CA LEU A 104 0.16 -7.04 13.68
C LEU A 104 -0.64 -8.33 13.57
N ASN A 105 -0.06 -9.41 14.07
CA ASN A 105 -0.75 -10.65 14.39
C ASN A 105 -0.45 -11.04 15.83
N GLN A 106 -1.46 -11.02 16.71
CA GLN A 106 -1.31 -11.36 18.13
C GLN A 106 -0.12 -10.63 18.80
N LYS A 107 -0.01 -9.30 18.59
CA LYS A 107 1.07 -8.41 19.07
C LYS A 107 2.43 -8.56 18.38
N LYS A 108 2.61 -9.53 17.48
CA LYS A 108 3.81 -9.62 16.64
C LYS A 108 3.68 -8.72 15.43
N GLU A 109 4.63 -7.82 15.21
CA GLU A 109 4.68 -7.00 14.00
C GLU A 109 5.02 -7.88 12.78
N LEU A 110 4.17 -7.81 11.77
CA LEU A 110 4.32 -8.50 10.48
C LEU A 110 4.93 -7.60 9.42
N GLY A 111 4.66 -6.29 9.51
CA GLY A 111 5.14 -5.31 8.55
C GLY A 111 4.96 -3.89 9.04
N LEU A 112 5.85 -3.02 8.57
CA LEU A 112 5.89 -1.61 8.89
C LEU A 112 6.00 -0.80 7.60
N PHE A 113 5.09 0.13 7.44
CA PHE A 113 5.02 1.04 6.31
C PHE A 113 4.90 2.47 6.82
N TYR A 114 5.25 3.42 5.97
CA TYR A 114 5.17 4.84 6.25
C TYR A 114 4.26 5.54 5.25
N VAL A 115 3.80 6.73 5.63
CA VAL A 115 2.92 7.53 4.78
C VAL A 115 3.43 8.96 4.69
N ASP A 116 3.67 9.42 3.47
CA ASP A 116 3.89 10.83 3.15
C ASP A 116 2.58 11.44 2.63
N THR A 117 2.12 12.47 3.35
CA THR A 117 0.89 13.20 3.01
C THR A 117 1.15 14.64 2.56
N LEU A 118 2.42 15.05 2.51
CA LEU A 118 2.90 16.40 2.21
C LEU A 118 3.38 16.54 0.77
N GLU A 119 4.00 15.50 0.21
CA GLU A 119 4.58 15.53 -1.15
C GLU A 119 3.54 15.91 -2.22
N PHE A 120 2.32 15.38 -2.11
CA PHE A 120 1.26 15.59 -3.11
C PHE A 120 0.04 16.30 -2.51
N LYS A 121 -0.55 17.22 -3.29
CA LYS A 121 -1.75 17.96 -2.90
C LYS A 121 -2.96 17.04 -2.65
N ASN A 122 -3.25 16.17 -3.64
CA ASN A 122 -4.47 15.34 -3.69
C ASN A 122 -4.19 13.83 -3.59
N LYS A 123 -2.94 13.46 -3.38
CA LYS A 123 -2.51 12.07 -3.25
C LYS A 123 -1.68 11.91 -1.99
N ILE A 124 -1.42 10.68 -1.59
CA ILE A 124 -0.43 10.36 -0.58
C ILE A 124 0.45 9.24 -1.11
N ARG A 125 1.64 9.11 -0.54
CA ARG A 125 2.54 8.00 -0.79
C ARG A 125 2.57 7.10 0.43
N ILE A 126 2.27 5.81 0.24
CA ILE A 126 2.54 4.77 1.24
C ILE A 126 3.79 4.03 0.79
N PHE A 127 4.78 3.84 1.66
CA PHE A 127 6.05 3.22 1.27
C PHE A 127 6.53 2.23 2.32
N GLU A 128 7.22 1.19 1.84
CA GLU A 128 7.84 0.20 2.72
C GLU A 128 8.98 0.83 3.54
N SER A 129 9.18 0.35 4.76
CA SER A 129 10.32 0.76 5.58
C SER A 129 11.69 0.41 4.98
N SER A 130 11.73 -0.56 4.06
CA SER A 130 12.89 -0.93 3.23
C SER A 130 13.16 0.07 2.09
N PHE A 131 12.21 0.98 1.83
CA PHE A 131 12.18 1.91 0.69
C PHE A 131 12.16 1.26 -0.70
N GLN A 132 11.95 -0.06 -0.82
CA GLN A 132 11.99 -0.73 -2.13
C GLN A 132 10.81 -0.36 -3.03
N TYR A 133 9.61 -0.29 -2.43
CA TYR A 133 8.39 0.03 -3.16
C TYR A 133 7.58 1.10 -2.43
N SER A 134 6.82 1.83 -3.24
CA SER A 134 5.85 2.79 -2.77
C SER A 134 4.57 2.75 -3.62
N TYR A 135 3.50 3.29 -3.06
CA TYR A 135 2.17 3.32 -3.65
C TYR A 135 1.64 4.72 -3.55
N ILE A 136 1.22 5.26 -4.69
CA ILE A 136 0.53 6.54 -4.72
C ILE A 136 -0.96 6.27 -4.74
N ILE A 137 -1.67 6.73 -3.71
CA ILE A 137 -3.12 6.57 -3.56
C ILE A 137 -3.83 7.92 -3.43
N GLU A 138 -5.14 7.95 -3.63
CA GLU A 138 -5.95 9.16 -3.45
C GLU A 138 -6.02 9.57 -1.98
N LYS A 139 -5.75 10.85 -1.70
CA LYS A 139 -5.74 11.39 -0.34
C LYS A 139 -7.09 11.31 0.35
N GLN A 140 -8.18 11.35 -0.42
CA GLN A 140 -9.54 11.24 0.12
C GLN A 140 -9.80 9.83 0.68
N LYS A 141 -9.43 8.77 -0.04
CA LYS A 141 -9.61 7.38 0.43
C LYS A 141 -8.89 7.12 1.75
N TRP A 142 -7.69 7.66 1.91
CA TRP A 142 -6.96 7.60 3.17
C TRP A 142 -7.69 8.30 4.31
N LYS A 143 -8.19 9.53 4.08
CA LYS A 143 -8.98 10.26 5.08
C LYS A 143 -10.24 9.52 5.47
N ASP A 144 -10.96 8.98 4.49
CA ASP A 144 -12.20 8.22 4.71
C ASP A 144 -11.94 6.98 5.57
N TYR A 145 -10.85 6.26 5.30
CA TYR A 145 -10.42 5.12 6.11
C TYR A 145 -10.03 5.52 7.54
N LEU A 146 -9.24 6.59 7.73
CA LEU A 146 -8.92 7.07 9.08
C LEU A 146 -10.19 7.45 9.85
N ASN A 147 -11.13 8.15 9.22
CA ASN A 147 -12.41 8.50 9.82
C ASN A 147 -13.25 7.27 10.18
N GLN A 148 -13.15 6.17 9.41
CA GLN A 148 -13.81 4.91 9.73
C GLN A 148 -13.23 4.24 10.98
N LEU A 149 -11.93 4.37 11.23
CA LEU A 149 -11.28 3.79 12.42
C LEU A 149 -11.65 4.50 13.72
N GLU A 150 -12.06 5.77 13.63
CA GLU A 150 -12.46 6.56 14.80
C GLU A 150 -13.90 6.31 15.24
N LYS A 151 -14.73 5.75 14.36
CA LYS A 151 -16.09 5.31 14.67
C LYS A 151 -16.07 4.05 15.55
#